data_AF-A0A1B6I040-F1
#
_entry.id   AF-A0A1B6I040-F1
#
_cell.length_a   1.000
_cell.length_b   1.000
_cell.length_c   1.000
_cell.angle_alpha   90.00
_cell.angle_beta   90.00
_cell.angle_gamma   90.00
#
_symmetry.space_group_name_H-M   'P 1'
#
loop_
_entity.id
_entity.type
_entity.pdbx_description
1 polymer ?
#
loop_
_entity_poly.entity_id
_entity_poly.type
_entity_poly.pdbx_seq_one_letter_code
_entity_poly.pdbx_strand_id
1 'polypeptide(L)'
;MSFLDSIFGKKPTVKEQQRENDKALRKAGREIERDRRELEREEKKLEMEIKKLAAQGNHDGCKMLAKQLIQMRKQRNRTYAANSKIQSIGAQNKAMGANVALAGAMSTTAKTMKNMNNIMKPEEVAANMREFSQANMKMDMTEEMINETLDDMLNESGDEEESDLIVNQVLDEIGIEISGKMAKAPSAASDKIGDKSKARLPTDEEIEEQLAKLRG
;
A
#
# COMPACT_ATOMS: atom_id res chain seq x y z
N MET A 1 -29.90 1.71 -45.93
CA MET A 1 -29.46 0.88 -44.77
C MET A 1 -29.54 1.71 -43.50
N SER A 2 -30.75 1.95 -43.00
CA SER A 2 -30.99 2.91 -41.90
C SER A 2 -32.37 2.63 -41.32
N PHE A 3 -32.41 1.96 -40.17
CA PHE A 3 -33.45 2.05 -39.12
C PHE A 3 -33.12 1.07 -37.98
N LEU A 4 -32.65 -0.14 -38.32
CA LEU A 4 -32.30 -1.20 -37.37
C LEU A 4 -31.01 -0.91 -36.57
N ASP A 5 -30.04 -0.20 -37.16
CA ASP A 5 -28.80 0.25 -36.49
C ASP A 5 -29.03 1.38 -35.46
N SER A 6 -30.23 1.96 -35.39
CA SER A 6 -30.57 3.03 -34.45
C SER A 6 -31.30 2.53 -33.19
N ILE A 7 -31.80 1.28 -33.21
CA ILE A 7 -32.55 0.67 -32.10
C ILE A 7 -31.68 -0.29 -31.30
N PHE A 8 -30.77 -1.01 -31.96
CA PHE A 8 -29.69 -1.75 -31.32
C PHE A 8 -28.43 -0.90 -31.39
N GLY A 9 -28.14 -0.17 -30.30
CA GLY A 9 -27.02 0.79 -30.24
C GLY A 9 -25.74 0.24 -30.88
N LYS A 10 -25.15 1.04 -31.78
CA LYS A 10 -23.88 0.74 -32.44
C LYS A 10 -22.88 0.20 -31.41
N LYS A 11 -22.22 -0.92 -31.73
CA LYS A 11 -21.18 -1.48 -30.85
C LYS A 11 -20.20 -0.35 -30.48
N PRO A 12 -20.00 -0.08 -29.17
CA PRO A 12 -19.22 1.08 -28.74
C PRO A 12 -17.82 0.96 -29.31
N THR A 13 -17.35 2.06 -29.89
CA THR A 13 -16.00 2.15 -30.45
C THR A 13 -14.96 1.94 -29.33
N VAL A 14 -13.75 1.50 -29.69
CA VAL A 14 -12.66 1.31 -28.71
C VAL A 14 -12.43 2.58 -27.87
N LYS A 15 -12.59 3.76 -28.48
CA LYS A 15 -12.49 5.06 -27.79
C LYS A 15 -13.64 5.33 -26.82
N GLU A 16 -14.85 4.89 -27.13
CA GLU A 16 -16.01 4.97 -26.21
C GLU A 16 -15.85 4.00 -25.05
N GLN A 17 -15.42 2.76 -25.31
CA GLN A 17 -15.11 1.78 -24.25
C GLN A 17 -14.02 2.31 -23.32
N GLN A 18 -12.94 2.89 -23.85
CA GLN A 18 -11.89 3.52 -23.04
C GLN A 18 -12.41 4.66 -22.16
N ARG A 19 -13.31 5.50 -22.68
CA ARG A 19 -13.92 6.59 -21.92
C ARG A 19 -14.83 6.08 -20.80
N GLU A 20 -15.62 5.04 -21.06
CA GLU A 20 -16.45 4.41 -20.05
C GLU A 20 -15.60 3.73 -18.98
N ASN A 21 -14.53 3.04 -19.36
CA ASN A 21 -13.55 2.46 -18.42
C ASN A 21 -12.90 3.55 -17.56
N ASP A 22 -12.44 4.66 -18.15
CA ASP A 22 -11.87 5.79 -17.41
C ASP A 22 -12.87 6.39 -16.40
N LYS A 23 -14.15 6.50 -16.76
CA LYS A 23 -15.20 6.97 -15.85
C LYS A 23 -15.41 5.98 -14.71
N ALA A 24 -15.49 4.68 -15.01
CA ALA A 24 -15.67 3.62 -14.03
C ALA A 24 -14.49 3.58 -13.04
N LEU A 25 -13.25 3.62 -13.53
CA LEU A 25 -12.04 3.66 -12.71
C LEU A 25 -12.01 4.88 -11.79
N ARG A 26 -12.35 6.07 -12.31
CA ARG A 26 -12.45 7.29 -11.48
C ARG A 26 -13.55 7.21 -10.43
N LYS A 27 -14.67 6.54 -10.73
CA LYS A 27 -15.76 6.33 -9.77
C LYS A 27 -15.30 5.37 -8.66
N ALA A 28 -14.74 4.22 -9.03
CA ALA A 28 -14.20 3.24 -8.09
C ALA A 28 -13.11 3.85 -7.18
N GLY A 29 -12.18 4.63 -7.72
CA GLY A 29 -11.16 5.32 -6.92
C GLY A 29 -11.74 6.30 -5.91
N ARG A 30 -12.86 6.98 -6.23
CA ARG A 30 -13.55 7.86 -5.27
C ARG A 30 -14.34 7.08 -4.22
N GLU A 31 -14.90 5.92 -4.58
CA GLU A 31 -15.61 5.06 -3.64
C GLU A 31 -14.62 4.49 -2.61
N ILE A 32 -13.48 3.94 -3.06
CA ILE A 32 -12.41 3.46 -2.17
C ILE A 32 -11.91 4.56 -1.24
N GLU A 33 -11.77 5.80 -1.74
CA GLU A 33 -11.37 6.94 -0.91
C GLU A 33 -12.42 7.31 0.15
N ARG A 34 -13.72 7.10 -0.13
CA ARG A 34 -14.80 7.29 0.86
C ARG A 34 -14.78 6.18 1.90
N ASP A 35 -14.68 4.93 1.44
CA ASP A 35 -14.62 3.75 2.31
C ASP A 35 -13.41 3.85 3.24
N ARG A 36 -12.26 4.30 2.75
CA ARG A 36 -11.06 4.58 3.56
C ARG A 36 -11.35 5.56 4.69
N ARG A 37 -12.08 6.66 4.43
CA ARG A 37 -12.45 7.64 5.45
C ARG A 37 -13.50 7.12 6.43
N GLU A 38 -14.29 6.12 6.03
CA GLU A 38 -15.21 5.41 6.92
C GLU A 38 -14.42 4.49 7.85
N LEU A 39 -13.52 3.69 7.30
CA LEU A 39 -12.59 2.85 8.07
C LEU A 39 -11.77 3.67 9.07
N GLU A 40 -11.21 4.83 8.67
CA GLU A 40 -10.48 5.72 9.60
C GLU A 40 -11.36 6.26 10.74
N ARG A 41 -12.67 6.47 10.51
CA ARG A 41 -13.61 6.90 11.55
C ARG A 41 -13.96 5.74 12.48
N GLU A 42 -14.14 4.55 11.95
CA GLU A 42 -14.37 3.33 12.73
C GLU A 42 -13.15 2.94 13.56
N GLU A 43 -11.95 3.07 13.00
CA GLU A 43 -10.68 2.89 13.70
C GLU A 43 -10.59 3.76 14.94
N LYS A 44 -10.86 5.06 14.81
CA LYS A 44 -10.87 5.98 15.96
C LYS A 44 -11.91 5.60 17.01
N LYS A 45 -13.09 5.11 16.60
CA LYS A 45 -14.11 4.64 17.54
C LYS A 45 -13.63 3.42 18.32
N LEU A 46 -13.03 2.47 17.60
CA LEU A 46 -12.51 1.24 18.18
C LEU A 46 -11.34 1.53 19.15
N GLU A 47 -10.44 2.46 18.81
CA GLU A 47 -9.38 2.92 19.71
C GLU A 47 -9.93 3.53 21.01
N MET A 48 -11.00 4.34 20.92
CA MET A 48 -11.67 4.89 22.12
C MET A 48 -12.32 3.79 22.97
N GLU A 49 -12.89 2.76 22.34
CA GLU A 49 -13.51 1.65 23.05
C GLU A 49 -12.46 0.75 23.72
N ILE A 50 -11.35 0.45 23.05
CA ILE A 50 -10.18 -0.23 23.62
C ILE A 50 -9.65 0.56 24.83
N LYS A 51 -9.53 1.89 24.73
CA LYS A 51 -9.16 2.77 25.85
C LYS A 51 -10.06 2.60 27.05
N LYS A 52 -11.38 2.60 26.81
CA LYS A 52 -12.38 2.45 27.87
C LYS A 52 -12.30 1.08 28.55
N LEU A 53 -12.18 0.00 27.77
CA LEU A 53 -12.06 -1.36 28.30
C LEU A 53 -10.75 -1.57 29.07
N ALA A 54 -9.65 -0.99 28.59
CA ALA A 54 -8.36 -1.07 29.25
C ALA A 54 -8.40 -0.37 30.62
N ALA A 55 -9.04 0.81 30.70
CA ALA A 55 -9.23 1.52 31.96
C ALA A 55 -10.14 0.76 32.95
N GLN A 56 -11.02 -0.10 32.45
CA GLN A 56 -11.89 -0.97 33.26
C GLN A 56 -11.20 -2.28 33.70
N GLY A 57 -9.97 -2.55 33.22
CA GLY A 57 -9.27 -3.81 33.48
C GLY A 57 -9.87 -5.01 32.74
N ASN A 58 -10.70 -4.78 31.72
CA ASN A 58 -11.31 -5.85 30.93
C ASN A 58 -10.34 -6.32 29.83
N HIS A 59 -9.42 -7.20 30.21
CA HIS A 59 -8.38 -7.73 29.31
C HIS A 59 -8.95 -8.52 28.13
N ASP A 60 -9.98 -9.36 28.34
CA ASP A 60 -10.59 -10.16 27.28
C ASP A 60 -11.29 -9.29 26.23
N GLY A 61 -11.99 -8.24 26.68
CA GLY A 61 -12.61 -7.26 25.79
C GLY A 61 -11.56 -6.48 24.98
N CYS A 62 -10.46 -6.07 25.61
CA CYS A 62 -9.33 -5.46 24.90
C CYS A 62 -8.72 -6.40 23.86
N LYS A 63 -8.58 -7.69 24.17
CA LYS A 63 -8.04 -8.71 23.26
C LYS A 63 -8.86 -8.86 21.99
N MET A 64 -10.17 -8.95 22.14
CA MET A 64 -11.09 -9.05 21.01
C MET A 64 -11.03 -7.77 20.14
N LEU A 65 -11.15 -6.59 20.75
CA LEU A 65 -11.16 -5.34 19.98
C LEU A 65 -9.80 -4.99 19.38
N ALA A 66 -8.68 -5.36 20.02
CA ALA A 66 -7.34 -5.17 19.48
C ALA A 66 -7.13 -5.99 18.19
N LYS A 67 -7.59 -7.25 18.16
CA LYS A 67 -7.58 -8.07 16.94
C LYS A 67 -8.38 -7.40 15.81
N GLN A 68 -9.58 -6.90 16.14
CA GLN A 68 -10.42 -6.17 15.19
C GLN A 68 -9.73 -4.88 14.68
N LEU A 69 -9.02 -4.15 15.55
CA LEU A 69 -8.29 -2.94 15.17
C LEU A 69 -7.18 -3.24 14.15
N ILE A 70 -6.43 -4.31 14.35
CA ILE A 70 -5.37 -4.74 13.43
C ILE A 70 -5.95 -5.12 12.08
N GLN A 71 -7.04 -5.90 12.07
CA GLN A 71 -7.72 -6.27 10.83
C GLN A 71 -8.20 -5.02 10.07
N MET A 72 -8.79 -4.05 10.78
CA MET A 72 -9.26 -2.80 10.19
C MET A 72 -8.11 -1.93 9.65
N ARG A 73 -6.98 -1.85 10.37
CA ARG A 73 -5.75 -1.18 9.88
C ARG A 73 -5.18 -1.86 8.64
N LYS A 74 -5.19 -3.20 8.58
CA LYS A 74 -4.79 -3.98 7.39
C LYS A 74 -5.73 -3.69 6.23
N GLN A 75 -7.04 -3.67 6.46
CA GLN A 75 -8.04 -3.33 5.44
C GLN A 75 -7.82 -1.90 4.91
N ARG A 76 -7.63 -0.91 5.79
CA ARG A 76 -7.26 0.45 5.41
C ARG A 76 -5.99 0.47 4.58
N ASN A 77 -4.94 -0.26 4.97
CA ASN A 77 -3.69 -0.34 4.21
C ASN A 77 -3.90 -0.97 2.81
N ARG A 78 -4.73 -2.01 2.70
CA ARG A 78 -5.13 -2.62 1.42
C ARG A 78 -5.83 -1.62 0.50
N THR A 79 -6.62 -0.67 1.04
CA THR A 79 -7.27 0.36 0.20
C THR A 79 -6.28 1.28 -0.52
N TYR A 80 -5.09 1.55 0.04
CA TYR A 80 -4.07 2.33 -0.65
C TYR A 80 -3.53 1.58 -1.86
N ALA A 81 -3.22 0.28 -1.69
CA ALA A 81 -2.77 -0.57 -2.78
C ALA A 81 -3.84 -0.68 -3.89
N ALA A 82 -5.11 -0.84 -3.51
CA ALA A 82 -6.24 -0.86 -4.45
C ALA A 82 -6.37 0.46 -5.24
N ASN A 83 -6.25 1.60 -4.56
CA ASN A 83 -6.31 2.91 -5.22
C ASN A 83 -5.11 3.11 -6.17
N SER A 84 -3.91 2.69 -5.78
CA SER A 84 -2.72 2.70 -6.64
C SER A 84 -2.89 1.81 -7.88
N LYS A 85 -3.48 0.61 -7.73
CA LYS A 85 -3.80 -0.28 -8.84
C LYS A 85 -4.80 0.38 -9.81
N ILE A 86 -5.85 1.02 -9.31
CA ILE A 86 -6.81 1.77 -10.15
C ILE A 86 -6.12 2.89 -10.93
N GLN A 87 -5.21 3.63 -10.30
CA GLN A 87 -4.44 4.68 -10.98
C GLN A 87 -3.53 4.10 -12.06
N SER A 88 -2.87 2.97 -11.79
CA SER A 88 -2.04 2.25 -12.76
C SER A 88 -2.87 1.78 -13.97
N ILE A 89 -4.01 1.13 -13.73
CA ILE A 89 -4.93 0.69 -14.78
C ILE A 89 -5.43 1.88 -15.59
N GLY A 90 -5.73 3.01 -14.95
CA GLY A 90 -6.11 4.25 -15.64
C GLY A 90 -5.00 4.80 -16.54
N ALA A 91 -3.73 4.74 -16.10
CA ALA A 91 -2.58 5.13 -16.93
C ALA A 91 -2.40 4.18 -18.12
N GLN A 92 -2.53 2.88 -17.89
CA GLN A 92 -2.46 1.85 -18.92
C GLN A 92 -3.58 2.01 -19.95
N ASN A 93 -4.82 2.31 -19.52
CA ASN A 93 -5.96 2.57 -20.40
C ASN A 93 -5.72 3.81 -21.29
N LYS A 94 -5.12 4.88 -20.75
CA LYS A 94 -4.71 6.05 -21.54
C LYS A 94 -3.63 5.71 -22.57
N ALA A 95 -2.63 4.92 -22.18
CA ALA A 95 -1.57 4.47 -23.11
C ALA A 95 -2.17 3.62 -24.24
N MET A 96 -3.10 2.72 -23.91
CA MET A 96 -3.86 1.96 -24.91
C MET A 96 -4.65 2.87 -25.85
N GLY A 97 -5.25 3.95 -25.34
CA GLY A 97 -5.94 4.95 -26.16
C GLY A 97 -5.02 5.70 -27.12
N ALA A 98 -3.82 6.07 -26.67
CA ALA A 98 -2.80 6.66 -27.52
C ALA A 98 -2.36 5.69 -28.63
N ASN A 99 -2.17 4.40 -28.30
CA ASN A 99 -1.83 3.36 -29.27
C ASN A 99 -2.95 3.13 -30.30
N VAL A 100 -4.21 3.16 -29.89
CA VAL A 100 -5.36 3.04 -30.81
C VAL A 100 -5.47 4.26 -31.72
N ALA A 101 -5.24 5.46 -31.20
CA ALA A 101 -5.21 6.69 -32.00
C ALA A 101 -4.05 6.68 -33.00
N LEU A 102 -2.86 6.23 -32.56
CA LEU A 102 -1.69 6.06 -33.42
C LEU A 102 -1.95 5.00 -34.49
N ALA A 103 -2.52 3.85 -34.15
CA ALA A 103 -2.90 2.81 -35.11
C ALA A 103 -3.95 3.31 -36.11
N GLY A 104 -4.91 4.14 -35.69
CA GLY A 104 -5.88 4.78 -36.58
C GLY A 104 -5.21 5.79 -37.54
N ALA A 105 -4.28 6.60 -37.03
CA ALA A 105 -3.49 7.52 -37.83
C ALA A 105 -2.58 6.76 -38.81
N MET A 106 -1.85 5.74 -38.35
CA MET A 106 -1.04 4.85 -39.17
C MET A 106 -1.87 4.07 -40.18
N SER A 107 -3.10 3.66 -39.86
CA SER A 107 -4.03 3.02 -40.82
C SER A 107 -4.49 3.99 -41.91
N THR A 108 -4.72 5.26 -41.55
CA THR A 108 -5.06 6.31 -42.51
C THR A 108 -3.87 6.65 -43.38
N THR A 109 -2.68 6.83 -42.79
CA THR A 109 -1.41 7.01 -43.49
C THR A 109 -1.06 5.80 -44.34
N ALA A 110 -1.31 4.57 -43.87
CA ALA A 110 -1.12 3.33 -44.60
C ALA A 110 -2.15 3.16 -45.72
N LYS A 111 -3.38 3.67 -45.60
CA LYS A 111 -4.32 3.74 -46.73
C LYS A 111 -3.81 4.73 -47.78
N THR A 112 -3.29 5.87 -47.36
CA THR A 112 -2.65 6.84 -48.26
C THR A 112 -1.36 6.28 -48.89
N MET A 113 -0.55 5.53 -48.15
CA MET A 113 0.64 4.82 -48.64
C MET A 113 0.32 3.56 -49.44
N LYS A 114 -0.78 2.86 -49.18
CA LYS A 114 -1.25 1.71 -49.96
C LYS A 114 -1.76 2.17 -51.32
N ASN A 115 -2.34 3.37 -51.40
CA ASN A 115 -2.57 4.08 -52.66
C ASN A 115 -1.24 4.52 -53.35
N MET A 116 -0.10 4.42 -52.65
CA MET A 116 1.26 4.70 -53.14
C MET A 116 2.15 3.43 -53.17
N ASN A 117 1.55 2.24 -53.30
CA ASN A 117 2.18 0.92 -53.46
C ASN A 117 2.59 0.20 -52.15
N ASN A 118 1.83 -0.88 -51.88
CA ASN A 118 2.10 -2.00 -50.98
C ASN A 118 3.50 -2.06 -50.34
N ILE A 119 3.60 -1.88 -49.03
CA ILE A 119 4.46 -2.62 -48.08
C ILE A 119 4.15 -2.08 -46.67
N MET A 120 3.49 -2.88 -45.83
CA MET A 120 3.82 -3.08 -44.40
C MET A 120 2.81 -4.04 -43.77
N LYS A 121 3.32 -5.03 -43.03
CA LYS A 121 2.57 -6.19 -42.52
C LYS A 121 1.91 -5.87 -41.16
N PRO A 122 0.56 -5.90 -41.06
CA PRO A 122 -0.17 -5.62 -39.81
C PRO A 122 -0.21 -6.78 -38.80
N GLU A 123 0.45 -7.90 -39.07
CA GLU A 123 0.35 -9.14 -38.28
C GLU A 123 1.11 -9.08 -36.94
N GLU A 124 2.22 -8.33 -36.86
CA GLU A 124 3.05 -8.23 -35.65
C GLU A 124 2.37 -7.47 -34.50
N VAL A 125 1.49 -6.51 -34.81
CA VAL A 125 0.74 -5.75 -33.79
C VAL A 125 -0.32 -6.61 -33.11
N ALA A 126 -0.92 -7.56 -33.83
CA ALA A 126 -1.93 -8.46 -33.29
C ALA A 126 -1.34 -9.52 -32.35
N ALA A 127 -0.11 -9.98 -32.62
CA ALA A 127 0.61 -10.93 -31.77
C ALA A 127 0.98 -10.29 -30.41
N ASN A 128 1.56 -9.09 -30.43
CA ASN A 128 1.96 -8.37 -29.21
C ASN A 128 0.77 -8.06 -28.28
N MET A 129 -0.43 -7.83 -28.82
CA MET A 129 -1.61 -7.56 -27.99
C MET A 129 -2.11 -8.82 -27.27
N ARG A 130 -1.91 -10.00 -27.87
CA ARG A 130 -2.32 -11.29 -27.31
C ARG A 130 -1.38 -11.78 -26.21
N GLU A 131 -0.06 -11.60 -26.41
CA GLU A 131 0.96 -11.85 -25.37
C GLU A 131 0.79 -10.91 -24.18
N PHE A 132 0.50 -9.63 -24.43
CA PHE A 132 0.23 -8.67 -23.36
C PHE A 132 -1.01 -9.04 -22.53
N SER A 133 -2.08 -9.51 -23.18
CA SER A 133 -3.28 -10.00 -22.49
C SER A 133 -3.01 -11.23 -21.62
N GLN A 134 -2.18 -12.17 -22.10
CA GLN A 134 -1.81 -13.36 -21.33
C GLN A 134 -0.89 -13.03 -20.16
N ALA A 135 0.05 -12.10 -20.34
CA ALA A 135 0.94 -11.65 -19.27
C ALA A 135 0.18 -10.92 -18.15
N ASN A 136 -0.78 -10.05 -18.50
CA ASN A 136 -1.63 -9.38 -17.51
C ASN A 136 -2.53 -10.36 -16.73
N MET A 137 -3.15 -11.34 -17.40
CA MET A 137 -3.92 -12.39 -16.70
C MET A 137 -3.05 -13.21 -15.75
N LYS A 138 -1.83 -13.54 -16.16
CA LYS A 138 -0.89 -14.31 -15.32
C LYS A 138 -0.46 -13.53 -14.07
N MET A 139 -0.37 -12.20 -14.17
CA MET A 139 -0.05 -11.31 -13.05
C MET A 139 -1.21 -11.18 -12.05
N ASP A 140 -2.46 -11.04 -12.53
CA ASP A 140 -3.63 -10.95 -11.66
C ASP A 140 -3.86 -12.28 -10.90
N MET A 141 -3.65 -13.44 -11.54
CA MET A 141 -3.72 -14.75 -10.86
C MET A 141 -2.67 -14.92 -9.77
N THR A 142 -1.48 -14.32 -9.91
CA THR A 142 -0.44 -14.37 -8.86
C THR A 142 -0.75 -13.45 -7.68
N GLU A 143 -1.41 -12.30 -7.90
CA GLU A 143 -1.85 -11.43 -6.80
C GLU A 143 -3.01 -12.04 -6.01
N GLU A 144 -3.96 -12.73 -6.67
CA GLU A 144 -5.04 -13.45 -5.98
C GLU A 144 -4.51 -14.63 -5.15
N MET A 145 -3.66 -15.49 -5.73
CA MET A 145 -3.06 -16.59 -4.96
C MET A 145 -2.19 -16.09 -3.81
N ILE A 146 -1.47 -14.97 -3.96
CA ILE A 146 -0.69 -14.40 -2.85
C ILE A 146 -1.60 -13.87 -1.74
N ASN A 147 -2.72 -13.21 -2.06
CA ASN A 147 -3.65 -12.73 -1.03
C ASN A 147 -4.38 -13.88 -0.32
N GLU A 148 -4.74 -14.95 -1.03
CA GLU A 148 -5.34 -16.16 -0.45
C GLU A 148 -4.34 -16.91 0.44
N THR A 149 -3.09 -17.10 -0.01
CA THR A 149 -2.05 -17.77 0.79
C THR A 149 -1.70 -16.95 2.04
N LEU A 150 -1.73 -15.60 1.95
CA LEU A 150 -1.53 -14.73 3.11
C LEU A 150 -2.70 -14.72 4.09
N ASP A 151 -3.95 -14.85 3.61
CA ASP A 151 -5.11 -14.93 4.51
C ASP A 151 -5.24 -16.32 5.15
N ASP A 152 -4.85 -17.41 4.47
CA ASP A 152 -4.78 -18.76 5.05
C ASP A 152 -3.68 -18.89 6.12
N MET A 153 -2.48 -18.32 5.89
CA MET A 153 -1.42 -18.30 6.91
C MET A 153 -1.81 -17.51 8.19
N LEU A 154 -2.80 -16.63 8.12
CA LEU A 154 -3.21 -15.76 9.23
C LEU A 154 -4.43 -16.27 10.00
N ASN A 155 -5.19 -17.22 9.43
CA ASN A 155 -6.27 -17.89 10.15
C ASN A 155 -5.76 -19.05 11.03
N GLU A 156 -4.49 -19.45 10.89
CA GLU A 156 -3.93 -20.62 11.59
C GLU A 156 -3.17 -20.27 12.89
N SER A 157 -2.81 -19.01 13.13
CA SER A 157 -2.10 -18.60 14.37
C SER A 157 -3.09 -18.32 15.51
N GLY A 158 -3.72 -19.38 16.01
CA GLY A 158 -4.56 -19.41 17.21
C GLY A 158 -3.78 -19.47 18.51
N ASP A 159 -2.54 -18.97 18.56
CA ASP A 159 -1.70 -19.05 19.75
C ASP A 159 -2.09 -17.95 20.76
N GLU A 160 -2.45 -18.37 21.97
CA GLU A 160 -2.95 -17.47 23.02
C GLU A 160 -1.87 -16.49 23.50
N GLU A 161 -0.60 -16.91 23.49
CA GLU A 161 0.55 -16.09 23.90
C GLU A 161 0.83 -14.95 22.92
N GLU A 162 0.74 -15.21 21.62
CA GLU A 162 0.95 -14.19 20.58
C GLU A 162 -0.15 -13.11 20.63
N SER A 163 -1.36 -13.51 21.00
CA SER A 163 -2.48 -12.59 21.15
C SER A 163 -2.30 -11.57 22.28
N ASP A 164 -1.63 -11.95 23.38
CA ASP A 164 -1.40 -11.05 24.51
C ASP A 164 -0.27 -10.05 24.20
N LEU A 165 0.75 -10.47 23.45
CA LEU A 165 1.77 -9.58 22.90
C LEU A 165 1.16 -8.54 21.97
N ILE A 166 0.27 -8.98 21.08
CA ILE A 166 -0.50 -8.12 20.17
C ILE A 166 -1.29 -7.06 20.94
N VAL A 167 -1.97 -7.44 22.02
CA VAL A 167 -2.72 -6.50 22.85
C VAL A 167 -1.81 -5.47 23.49
N ASN A 168 -0.70 -5.88 24.09
CA ASN A 168 0.27 -4.95 24.67
C ASN A 168 0.80 -3.97 23.61
N GLN A 169 1.16 -4.46 22.41
CA GLN A 169 1.62 -3.61 21.31
C GLN A 169 0.57 -2.59 20.87
N VAL A 170 -0.69 -3.01 20.75
CA VAL A 170 -1.79 -2.10 20.39
C VAL A 170 -2.04 -1.06 21.48
N LEU A 171 -2.00 -1.45 22.76
CA LEU A 171 -2.17 -0.53 23.88
C LEU A 171 -1.03 0.49 23.96
N ASP A 172 0.21 0.06 23.73
CA ASP A 172 1.39 0.91 23.67
C ASP A 172 1.29 1.91 22.51
N GLU A 173 0.91 1.47 21.30
CA GLU A 173 0.69 2.36 20.14
C GLU A 173 -0.41 3.40 20.38
N ILE A 174 -1.47 3.02 21.11
CA ILE A 174 -2.60 3.90 21.42
C ILE A 174 -2.22 4.90 22.55
N GLY A 175 -1.05 4.74 23.17
CA GLY A 175 -0.55 5.57 24.26
C GLY A 175 -1.23 5.27 25.60
N ILE A 176 -1.77 4.07 25.76
CA ILE A 176 -2.21 3.56 27.05
C ILE A 176 -1.01 2.85 27.65
N GLU A 177 -0.11 3.62 28.27
CA GLU A 177 0.79 3.02 29.24
C GLU A 177 -0.10 2.35 30.29
N ILE A 178 -0.17 1.02 30.28
CA ILE A 178 -0.81 0.27 31.34
C ILE A 178 -0.12 0.73 32.63
N SER A 179 -0.80 1.54 33.44
CA SER A 179 -0.34 2.14 34.70
C SER A 179 0.25 1.15 35.72
N GLY A 180 0.33 -0.13 35.40
CA GLY A 180 0.90 -1.19 36.23
C GLY A 180 2.35 -1.60 35.93
N LYS A 181 2.97 -1.22 34.80
CA LYS A 181 4.35 -1.69 34.47
C LYS A 181 5.47 -0.73 34.82
N MET A 182 5.18 0.53 35.15
CA MET A 182 6.21 1.48 35.64
C MET A 182 6.54 1.31 37.14
N ALA A 183 5.85 0.41 37.86
CA ALA A 183 6.13 0.11 39.27
C ALA A 183 7.12 -1.06 39.48
N LYS A 184 7.55 -1.75 38.41
CA LYS A 184 8.43 -2.94 38.50
C LYS A 184 9.56 -2.98 37.46
N ALA A 185 9.94 -1.84 36.88
CA ALA A 185 11.25 -1.73 36.24
C ALA A 185 12.26 -1.32 37.33
N PRO A 186 13.41 -2.00 37.49
CA PRO A 186 14.47 -1.49 38.37
C PRO A 186 14.84 -0.10 37.84
N SER A 187 14.79 0.89 38.74
CA SER A 187 15.23 2.26 38.45
C SER A 187 16.67 2.20 37.96
N ALA A 188 16.84 2.24 36.64
CA ALA A 188 18.13 2.53 36.05
C ALA A 188 18.45 3.95 36.48
N ALA A 189 19.52 4.08 37.27
CA ALA A 189 20.01 5.34 37.75
C ALA A 189 20.01 6.37 36.62
N SER A 190 19.41 7.51 36.91
CA SER A 190 19.50 8.74 36.14
C SER A 190 20.96 9.18 36.10
N ASP A 191 21.76 8.57 35.23
CA ASP A 191 22.99 9.17 34.76
C ASP A 191 22.61 10.11 33.62
N LYS A 192 22.62 11.39 33.96
CA LYS A 192 22.44 12.53 33.06
C LYS A 192 23.37 12.38 31.85
N ILE A 193 22.82 11.91 30.74
CA ILE A 193 23.44 12.07 29.42
C ILE A 193 23.23 13.52 29.03
N GLY A 194 24.22 14.37 29.34
CA GLY A 194 24.12 15.78 29.02
C GLY A 194 25.28 16.69 29.43
N ASP A 195 26.46 16.18 29.78
CA ASP A 195 27.62 17.06 30.02
C ASP A 195 28.99 16.37 29.83
N LYS A 196 29.32 15.96 28.60
CA LYS A 196 30.72 15.67 28.23
C LYS A 196 31.05 16.20 26.83
N SER A 197 31.12 17.53 26.74
CA SER A 197 31.78 18.24 25.64
C SER A 197 32.59 19.42 26.17
N LYS A 198 33.53 19.16 27.08
CA LYS A 198 34.76 19.96 27.17
C LYS A 198 35.93 19.00 27.30
N ALA A 199 36.60 18.78 26.17
CA ALA A 199 37.97 18.27 26.18
C ALA A 199 38.81 19.22 27.04
N ARG A 200 39.23 18.75 28.21
CA ARG A 200 40.29 19.40 28.98
C ARG A 200 41.58 19.14 28.22
N LEU A 201 42.23 20.19 27.74
CA LEU A 201 43.59 20.11 27.22
C LEU A 201 44.50 19.63 28.38
N PRO A 202 45.38 18.63 28.16
CA PRO A 202 46.31 18.18 29.19
C PRO A 202 47.18 19.37 29.63
N THR A 203 47.44 19.48 30.93
CA THR A 203 48.35 20.50 31.46
C THR A 203 49.81 20.09 31.21
N ASP A 204 50.71 21.06 31.08
CA ASP A 204 52.11 20.83 30.71
C ASP A 204 52.82 19.80 31.62
N GLU A 205 52.44 19.73 32.91
CA GLU A 205 52.93 18.70 33.86
C GLU A 205 52.53 17.27 33.48
N GLU A 206 51.33 17.06 32.95
CA GLU A 206 50.83 15.74 32.54
C GLU A 206 51.53 15.26 31.25
N ILE A 207 52.00 16.19 30.41
CA ILE A 207 52.75 15.92 29.19
C ILE A 207 54.21 15.54 29.52
N GLU A 208 54.83 16.22 30.49
CA GLU A 208 56.19 15.89 30.95
C GLU A 208 56.26 14.50 31.61
N GLU A 209 55.27 14.11 32.42
CA GLU A 209 55.21 12.76 33.01
C GLU A 209 55.08 11.66 31.93
N GLN A 210 54.32 11.92 30.86
CA GLN A 210 54.17 10.97 29.76
C GLN A 210 55.46 10.83 28.94
N LEU A 211 56.21 11.91 28.75
CA LEU A 211 57.53 11.89 28.09
C LEU A 211 58.59 11.19 28.95
N ALA A 212 58.55 11.36 30.28
CA ALA A 212 59.45 10.66 31.20
C ALA A 212 59.22 9.14 31.20
N LYS A 213 57.95 8.70 31.11
CA LYS A 213 57.60 7.27 30.98
C LYS A 213 58.05 6.62 29.68
N LEU A 214 58.30 7.40 28.62
CA LEU A 214 58.78 6.92 27.32
C LEU A 214 60.30 6.93 27.18
N ARG A 215 61.01 7.53 28.16
CA ARG A 215 62.47 7.59 28.22
C ARG A 215 63.08 6.69 29.31
N GLY A 216 62.26 5.89 29.99
CA GLY A 216 62.67 4.85 30.93
C GLY A 216 62.65 3.46 30.29
#